data_AF-S8DXG4-F1
#
_entry.id   AF-S8DXG4-F1
#
_cell.length_a   1.000
_cell.length_b   1.000
_cell.length_c   1.000
_cell.angle_alpha   90.00
_cell.angle_beta   90.00
_cell.angle_gamma   90.00
#
_symmetry.space_group_name_H-M   'P 1'
#
loop_
_entity.id
_entity.type
_entity.pdbx_description
1 polymer ?
#
loop_
_entity_poly.entity_id
_entity_poly.type
_entity_poly.pdbx_seq_one_letter_code
_entity_poly.pdbx_strand_id
1 'polypeptide(L)'
;MSELSPEESEDVLFKEPHHISLQAWLTYFWRRAKVYGVEVEKADERLNFWNSRSGQAPTSHDAVDVEQGLIELRKLEIERRLWESRRDIDQDDDHHPTLSS
;
A
#
# COMPACT_ATOMS: atom_id res chain seq x y z
N MET A 1 31.58 -10.11 25.32
CA MET A 1 30.83 -9.13 26.14
C MET A 1 30.91 -7.79 25.45
N SER A 2 29.90 -7.47 24.65
CA SER A 2 29.51 -6.10 24.37
C SER A 2 28.02 -6.09 24.63
N GLU A 3 27.67 -5.80 25.88
CA GLU A 3 26.30 -5.52 26.28
C GLU A 3 25.92 -4.20 25.61
N LEU A 4 24.94 -4.27 24.71
CA LEU A 4 24.32 -3.09 24.14
C LEU A 4 23.67 -2.32 25.28
N SER A 5 23.97 -1.02 25.38
CA SER A 5 23.46 -0.13 26.44
C SER A 5 21.92 -0.14 26.45
N PRO A 6 21.26 -0.08 27.61
CA PRO A 6 19.79 -0.09 27.71
C PRO A 6 19.10 1.05 26.92
N GLU A 7 19.82 2.14 26.63
CA GLU A 7 19.32 3.27 25.84
C GLU A 7 19.19 2.94 24.33
N GLU A 8 20.00 2.02 23.81
CA GLU A 8 19.92 1.57 22.40
C GLU A 8 18.84 0.47 22.20
N SER A 9 18.27 -0.03 23.30
CA SER A 9 17.29 -1.12 23.30
C SER A 9 15.83 -0.64 23.23
N GLU A 10 15.57 0.62 23.55
CA GLU A 10 14.23 1.22 23.50
C GLU A 10 13.80 1.65 22.08
N ASP A 11 14.77 1.94 21.20
CA ASP A 11 14.52 2.36 19.81
C ASP A 11 14.10 1.19 18.89
N VAL A 12 14.33 -0.05 19.32
CA VAL A 12 13.94 -1.26 18.57
C VAL A 12 12.51 -1.69 18.89
N LEU A 13 12.02 -1.40 20.11
CA LEU A 13 10.70 -1.89 20.55
C LEU A 13 9.53 -0.98 20.11
N PHE A 14 9.78 0.28 19.79
CA PHE A 14 8.75 1.24 19.36
C PHE A 14 8.60 1.42 17.84
N LYS A 15 9.51 0.86 17.03
CA LYS A 15 9.45 0.94 15.54
C LYS A 15 8.54 -0.10 14.89
N GLU A 16 8.33 -1.24 15.54
CA GLU A 16 7.46 -2.31 15.01
C GLU A 16 5.98 -1.93 14.83
N PRO A 17 5.28 -1.25 15.77
CA PRO A 17 3.87 -0.92 15.58
C PRO A 17 3.62 0.07 14.44
N HIS A 18 4.55 1.00 14.20
CA HIS A 18 4.46 1.93 13.07
C HIS A 18 4.67 1.20 11.74
N HIS A 19 5.64 0.30 11.69
CA HIS A 19 5.98 -0.46 10.49
C HIS A 19 4.87 -1.43 10.03
N ILE A 20 4.25 -2.17 10.96
CA ILE A 20 3.14 -3.08 10.66
C ILE A 20 1.95 -2.30 10.09
N SER A 21 1.68 -1.11 10.63
CA SER A 21 0.60 -0.23 10.14
C SER A 21 0.86 0.26 8.72
N LEU A 22 2.11 0.59 8.39
CA LEU A 22 2.50 1.02 7.05
C LEU A 22 2.44 -0.11 6.02
N GLN A 23 2.82 -1.34 6.39
CA GLN A 23 2.65 -2.52 5.52
C GLN A 23 1.18 -2.80 5.22
N ALA A 24 0.31 -2.72 6.23
CA ALA A 24 -1.13 -2.87 6.05
C ALA A 24 -1.68 -1.80 5.09
N TRP A 25 -1.17 -0.57 5.19
CA TRP A 25 -1.56 0.52 4.32
C TRP A 25 -1.13 0.32 2.86
N LEU A 26 0.12 -0.12 2.65
CA LEU A 26 0.63 -0.50 1.33
C LEU A 26 -0.24 -1.57 0.69
N THR A 27 -0.52 -2.64 1.44
CA THR A 27 -1.36 -3.75 0.97
C THR A 27 -2.77 -3.26 0.62
N TYR A 28 -3.36 -2.39 1.44
CA TYR A 28 -4.68 -1.81 1.17
C TYR A 28 -4.71 -1.01 -0.15
N PHE A 29 -3.73 -0.11 -0.36
CA PHE A 29 -3.69 0.71 -1.57
C PHE A 29 -3.48 -0.12 -2.82
N TRP A 30 -2.59 -1.10 -2.81
CA TRP A 30 -2.39 -1.98 -3.95
C TRP A 30 -3.61 -2.86 -4.25
N ARG A 31 -4.33 -3.34 -3.23
CA ARG A 31 -5.62 -4.03 -3.43
C ARG A 31 -6.64 -3.14 -4.11
N ARG A 32 -6.78 -1.88 -3.67
CA ARG A 32 -7.65 -0.90 -4.31
C ARG A 32 -7.22 -0.64 -5.75
N ALA A 33 -5.93 -0.41 -5.99
CA ALA A 33 -5.38 -0.15 -7.32
C ALA A 33 -5.76 -1.26 -8.29
N LYS A 34 -5.56 -2.53 -7.87
CA LYS A 34 -6.00 -3.70 -8.63
C LYS A 34 -7.51 -3.70 -8.94
N VAL A 35 -8.36 -3.46 -7.93
CA VAL A 35 -9.83 -3.47 -8.09
C VAL A 35 -10.30 -2.39 -9.07
N TYR A 36 -9.71 -1.20 -9.03
CA TYR A 36 -10.07 -0.08 -9.90
C TYR A 36 -9.31 -0.06 -11.23
N GLY A 37 -8.57 -1.12 -11.56
CA GLY A 37 -7.83 -1.20 -12.84
C GLY A 37 -6.61 -0.28 -12.94
N VAL A 38 -6.14 0.28 -11.82
CA VAL A 38 -4.98 1.17 -11.76
C VAL A 38 -3.71 0.33 -11.54
N GLU A 39 -2.76 0.39 -12.47
CA GLU A 39 -1.45 -0.29 -12.34
C GLU A 39 -1.57 -1.79 -12.00
N VAL A 40 -2.52 -2.51 -12.62
CA VAL A 40 -2.95 -3.86 -12.22
C VAL A 40 -1.78 -4.85 -12.08
N GLU A 41 -0.91 -4.95 -13.09
CA GLU A 41 0.23 -5.88 -13.07
C GLU A 41 1.17 -5.57 -11.90
N LYS A 42 1.45 -4.29 -11.70
CA LYS A 42 2.32 -3.81 -10.61
C LYS A 42 1.68 -3.98 -9.24
N ALA A 43 0.37 -3.77 -9.13
CA ALA A 43 -0.39 -4.04 -7.93
C ALA A 43 -0.33 -5.53 -7.57
N ASP A 44 -0.43 -6.43 -8.55
CA ASP A 44 -0.30 -7.87 -8.34
C ASP A 44 1.09 -8.27 -7.84
N GLU A 45 2.16 -7.75 -8.46
CA GLU A 45 3.53 -7.97 -8.00
C GLU A 45 3.71 -7.52 -6.54
N ARG A 46 3.23 -6.32 -6.19
CA ARG A 46 3.37 -5.78 -4.84
C ARG A 46 2.54 -6.53 -3.81
N LEU A 47 1.34 -6.96 -4.16
CA LEU A 47 0.53 -7.79 -3.26
C LEU A 47 1.18 -9.15 -3.01
N ASN A 48 1.74 -9.78 -4.04
CA ASN A 48 2.46 -11.04 -3.88
C ASN A 48 3.70 -10.89 -2.99
N PHE A 49 4.47 -9.82 -3.18
CA PHE A 49 5.62 -9.50 -2.33
C PHE A 49 5.22 -9.36 -0.85
N TRP A 50 4.25 -8.50 -0.52
CA TRP A 50 3.85 -8.28 0.87
C TRP A 50 3.15 -9.51 1.50
N ASN A 51 2.33 -10.24 0.73
CA ASN A 51 1.73 -11.48 1.20
C ASN A 51 2.79 -12.55 1.53
N SER A 52 3.84 -12.68 0.71
CA SER A 52 4.92 -13.65 0.97
C SER A 52 5.72 -13.36 2.24
N ARG A 53 5.68 -12.12 2.74
CA ARG A 53 6.30 -11.69 4.00
C ARG A 53 5.37 -11.77 5.20
N SER A 54 4.06 -11.83 4.98
CA SER A 54 3.09 -11.97 6.06
C SER A 54 3.29 -13.32 6.77
N GLY A 55 3.79 -13.28 8.02
CA GLY A 55 4.12 -14.47 8.81
C GLY A 55 5.62 -14.70 9.06
N GLN A 56 6.49 -13.87 8.49
CA GLN A 56 7.91 -13.83 8.86
C GLN A 56 8.13 -12.84 10.02
N ALA A 57 9.11 -13.12 10.87
CA ALA A 57 9.50 -12.19 11.92
C ALA A 57 10.03 -10.90 11.26
N PRO A 58 9.62 -9.71 11.73
CA PRO A 58 10.11 -8.45 11.20
C PRO A 58 11.63 -8.37 11.33
N THR A 59 12.26 -7.83 10.30
CA THR A 59 13.70 -7.66 10.13
C THR A 59 14.02 -6.18 9.93
N SER A 60 15.26 -5.80 10.19
CA SER A 60 15.73 -4.43 9.94
C SER A 60 15.57 -3.99 8.47
N HIS A 61 15.54 -4.94 7.54
CA HIS A 61 15.34 -4.67 6.12
C HIS A 61 13.89 -4.30 5.78
N ASP A 62 12.91 -4.74 6.58
CA ASP A 62 11.51 -4.45 6.28
C ASP A 62 11.20 -2.95 6.37
N ALA A 63 11.89 -2.20 7.24
CA ALA A 63 11.72 -0.75 7.33
C ALA A 63 12.06 -0.05 6.01
N VAL A 64 13.15 -0.49 5.36
CA VAL A 64 13.59 0.02 4.05
C VAL A 64 12.57 -0.35 2.96
N ASP A 65 12.09 -1.59 2.96
CA ASP A 65 11.11 -2.04 1.97
C ASP A 65 9.77 -1.28 2.09
N VAL A 66 9.34 -0.96 3.31
CA VAL A 66 8.14 -0.16 3.56
C VAL A 66 8.34 1.27 3.07
N GLU A 67 9.48 1.89 3.37
CA GLU A 67 9.80 3.23 2.89
C GLU A 67 9.81 3.28 1.35
N GLN A 68 10.43 2.30 0.70
CA GLN A 68 10.43 2.17 -0.76
C GLN A 68 9.01 2.00 -1.32
N GLY A 69 8.18 1.18 -0.67
CA GLY A 69 6.78 1.00 -1.05
C GLY A 69 5.98 2.31 -1.00
N LEU A 70 6.18 3.12 0.05
CA LEU A 70 5.50 4.41 0.20
C LEU A 70 5.97 5.43 -0.85
N ILE A 71 7.28 5.46 -1.15
CA ILE A 71 7.84 6.30 -2.21
C ILE A 71 7.24 5.89 -3.57
N GLU A 72 7.08 4.60 -3.83
CA GLU A 72 6.50 4.10 -5.07
C GLU A 72 5.03 4.52 -5.24
N LEU A 73 4.22 4.38 -4.18
CA LEU A 73 2.83 4.87 -4.19
C LEU A 73 2.76 6.36 -4.54
N ARG A 74 3.66 7.17 -3.96
CA ARG A 74 3.74 8.61 -4.23
C ARG A 74 4.17 8.90 -5.67
N LYS A 75 5.19 8.21 -6.18
CA LYS A 75 5.71 8.41 -7.55
C LYS A 75 4.67 8.08 -8.62
N LEU A 76 3.83 7.08 -8.38
CA LEU A 76 2.77 6.66 -9.29
C LEU A 76 1.46 7.40 -9.06
N GLU A 77 1.42 8.29 -8.06
CA GLU A 77 0.23 9.04 -7.64
C GLU A 77 -1.00 8.12 -7.45
N ILE A 78 -0.79 6.94 -6.86
CA ILE A 78 -1.83 5.91 -6.73
C ILE A 78 -3.07 6.46 -6.02
N GLU A 79 -2.89 7.31 -5.01
CA GLU A 79 -4.01 7.94 -4.29
C GLU A 79 -4.86 8.84 -5.20
N ARG A 80 -4.22 9.70 -6.02
CA ARG A 80 -4.90 10.58 -6.97
C ARG A 80 -5.65 9.75 -8.01
N ARG A 81 -4.97 8.76 -8.60
CA ARG A 81 -5.56 7.90 -9.65
C ARG A 81 -6.73 7.08 -9.11
N LEU A 82 -6.62 6.55 -7.90
CA LEU A 82 -7.73 5.86 -7.23
C LEU A 82 -8.93 6.79 -6.96
N TRP A 83 -8.66 8.05 -6.66
CA TRP A 83 -9.72 9.05 -6.49
C TRP A 83 -10.40 9.37 -7.82
N GLU A 84 -9.63 9.54 -8.91
CA GLU A 84 -10.14 9.77 -10.27
C GLU A 84 -11.00 8.59 -10.74
N SER A 85 -10.52 7.35 -10.57
CA SER A 85 -11.29 6.15 -10.96
C SER A 85 -12.63 6.01 -10.24
N ARG A 86 -12.81 6.59 -9.05
CA ARG A 86 -14.14 6.62 -8.40
C ARG A 86 -15.09 7.59 -9.09
N ARG A 87 -14.58 8.71 -9.58
CA ARG A 87 -15.40 9.72 -10.25
C ARG A 87 -15.87 9.24 -11.61
N ASP A 88 -15.05 8.48 -12.32
CA ASP A 88 -15.43 7.92 -13.62
C ASP A 88 -16.59 6.91 -13.48
N ILE A 89 -16.59 6.09 -12.42
CA ILE A 89 -17.66 5.11 -12.15
C ILE A 89 -19.01 5.79 -11.82
N ASP A 90 -18.99 6.93 -11.12
CA ASP A 90 -20.21 7.69 -10.80
C ASP A 90 -20.78 8.49 -12.00
N GLN A 91 -20.05 8.61 -13.12
CA GLN A 91 -20.48 9.39 -14.30
C GLN A 91 -21.09 8.52 -15.42
N ASP A 92 -20.93 7.20 -15.37
CA ASP A 92 -21.50 6.27 -16.36
C ASP A 92 -22.97 5.88 -16.05
N ASP A 93 -23.52 6.23 -14.89
CA ASP A 93 -24.92 5.94 -14.52
C ASP A 93 -25.95 6.98 -15.04
N ASP A 94 -25.50 8.09 -15.65
CA ASP A 94 -26.40 9.16 -16.16
C ASP A 94 -26.70 9.08 -17.67
N HIS A 95 -26.25 8.03 -18.37
CA HIS A 95 -26.62 7.81 -19.78
C HIS A 95 -27.85 6.91 -19.90
N HIS A 96 -29.00 7.39 -19.43
CA HIS A 96 -30.28 6.86 -19.88
C HIS A 96 -30.50 7.28 -21.34
N PRO A 97 -30.56 6.37 -22.32
CA PRO A 97 -30.94 6.73 -23.67
C PRO A 97 -32.44 7.01 -23.66
N THR A 98 -32.84 8.28 -23.63
CA THR A 98 -34.22 8.65 -23.99
C THR A 98 -34.37 8.45 -25.50
N LEU A 99 -34.67 7.21 -25.91
CA LEU A 99 -35.30 6.92 -27.18
C LEU A 99 -36.82 7.07 -27.04
N SER A 100 -37.39 7.85 -27.97
CA SER A 100 -38.81 7.93 -28.38
C SER A 100 -39.79 8.54 -27.36
N SER A 101 -40.74 9.39 -27.75
CA SER A 101 -41.46 9.59 -29.03
C SER A 101 -41.83 11.06 -29.27
#